data_AF-A0A7H8IXQ5-F1
#
_entry.id   AF-A0A7H8IXQ5-F1
#
_cell.length_a   1.000
_cell.length_b   1.000
_cell.length_c   1.000
_cell.angle_alpha   90.00
_cell.angle_beta   90.00
_cell.angle_gamma   90.00
#
_symmetry.space_group_name_H-M   'P 1'
#
loop_
_entity.id
_entity.type
_entity.pdbx_description
1 polymer ?
#
loop_
_entity_poly.entity_id
_entity_poly.type
_entity_poly.pdbx_seq_one_letter_code
_entity_poly.pdbx_strand_id
1 'polypeptide(L)'
;MTELPELSRTPTAPGPSETAELADPDCSAAKVRGRPRSAAADAAIIEAALRLLEEGTTVDGLSIERIAREAGVGKATVYRRWPGKEALMLEVLRSLEEPGPEPAGVSARDDIVTILEFMRRRGLAKRNSALLRSVVTQMHANRELWRAYEENVIAARRAALHEVLRRGVERGEIRGDVDLELLGELFTGPMLTRAILHEWRELPEGLAERIVDTVLEGVAPRGRGASPYG
;
A
#
# COMPACT_ATOMS: atom_id res chain seq x y z
N MET A 1 15.13 25.84 -63.41
CA MET A 1 15.09 25.64 -64.86
C MET A 1 16.49 25.84 -65.43
N THR A 2 17.35 24.82 -65.28
CA THR A 2 18.68 24.66 -65.95
C THR A 2 19.06 23.18 -65.73
N GLU A 3 18.59 22.30 -66.62
CA GLU A 3 19.35 21.56 -67.65
C GLU A 3 20.07 20.29 -67.15
N LEU A 4 19.55 19.14 -67.63
CA LEU A 4 20.20 17.82 -67.73
C LEU A 4 21.21 17.85 -68.91
N PRO A 5 22.11 16.86 -69.06
CA PRO A 5 21.74 15.69 -69.85
C PRO A 5 22.27 14.33 -69.34
N GLU A 6 21.47 13.31 -69.62
CA GLU A 6 21.79 11.88 -69.60
C GLU A 6 22.92 11.52 -70.58
N LEU A 7 23.71 10.49 -70.26
CA LEU A 7 24.14 9.49 -71.23
C LEU A 7 24.12 8.09 -70.62
N SER A 8 23.34 7.24 -71.29
CA SER A 8 23.09 5.82 -71.08
C SER A 8 24.29 4.93 -71.45
N ARG A 9 24.44 3.78 -70.77
CA ARG A 9 24.58 2.40 -71.34
C ARG A 9 25.23 1.40 -70.34
N THR A 10 24.45 0.40 -69.93
CA THR A 10 24.87 -0.96 -69.49
C THR A 10 25.48 -1.74 -70.69
N PRO A 11 26.14 -2.93 -70.61
CA PRO A 11 25.91 -4.05 -69.65
C PRO A 11 27.15 -4.95 -69.29
N THR A 12 26.87 -6.04 -68.56
CA THR A 12 27.57 -7.37 -68.56
C THR A 12 28.42 -7.73 -67.32
N ALA A 13 27.95 -8.74 -66.58
CA ALA A 13 28.73 -9.62 -65.69
C ALA A 13 29.28 -10.82 -66.51
N PRO A 14 30.32 -11.59 -66.10
CA PRO A 14 30.22 -12.49 -64.93
C PRO A 14 31.55 -12.83 -64.20
N GLY A 15 31.46 -13.53 -63.07
CA GLY A 15 32.47 -14.54 -62.69
C GLY A 15 32.99 -14.49 -61.24
N PRO A 16 33.18 -15.65 -60.55
CA PRO A 16 33.30 -15.74 -59.09
C PRO A 16 34.73 -16.06 -58.61
N SER A 17 35.18 -15.50 -57.48
CA SER A 17 36.16 -16.10 -56.55
C SER A 17 36.17 -15.24 -55.28
N GLU A 18 35.69 -15.72 -54.13
CA GLU A 18 36.40 -16.58 -53.16
C GLU A 18 37.33 -15.79 -52.22
N THR A 19 36.91 -15.79 -50.95
CA THR A 19 37.67 -15.74 -49.69
C THR A 19 38.50 -14.50 -49.31
N ALA A 20 37.98 -13.71 -48.36
CA ALA A 20 38.69 -13.30 -47.13
C ALA A 20 37.79 -12.49 -46.17
N GLU A 21 37.27 -13.11 -45.12
CA GLU A 21 36.98 -12.50 -43.80
C GLU A 21 36.55 -13.65 -42.86
N LEU A 22 37.42 -14.25 -42.03
CA LEU A 22 37.87 -13.80 -40.70
C LEU A 22 36.73 -13.39 -39.75
N ALA A 23 36.22 -14.39 -39.02
CA ALA A 23 35.98 -14.43 -37.56
C ALA A 23 34.60 -14.99 -37.13
N ASP A 24 34.68 -16.17 -36.50
CA ASP A 24 33.70 -16.89 -35.63
C ASP A 24 33.01 -16.01 -34.56
N PRO A 25 31.96 -16.46 -33.82
CA PRO A 25 31.28 -17.78 -33.78
C PRO A 25 29.73 -17.70 -33.74
N ASP A 26 29.00 -18.76 -34.09
CA ASP A 26 27.59 -18.91 -33.66
C ASP A 26 27.40 -20.16 -32.80
N CYS A 27 27.76 -20.00 -31.53
CA CYS A 27 27.36 -20.91 -30.46
C CYS A 27 25.91 -20.57 -30.05
N SER A 28 25.00 -21.40 -30.54
CA SER A 28 23.88 -21.98 -29.77
C SER A 28 23.17 -21.04 -28.79
N ALA A 29 22.10 -20.42 -29.31
CA ALA A 29 20.85 -20.10 -28.63
C ALA A 29 20.97 -19.53 -27.20
N ALA A 30 21.03 -18.19 -27.12
CA ALA A 30 20.83 -17.44 -25.91
C ALA A 30 19.53 -17.87 -25.18
N LYS A 31 19.68 -18.50 -24.02
CA LYS A 31 18.59 -18.76 -23.07
C LYS A 31 17.93 -17.44 -22.69
N VAL A 32 16.67 -17.32 -23.06
CA VAL A 32 15.77 -16.18 -22.79
C VAL A 32 15.85 -15.77 -21.31
N ARG A 33 16.18 -14.48 -21.10
CA ARG A 33 16.18 -13.75 -19.82
C ARG A 33 14.86 -13.93 -19.07
N GLY A 34 14.96 -14.14 -17.77
CA GLY A 34 13.88 -14.59 -16.88
C GLY A 34 12.62 -13.73 -16.82
N ARG A 35 11.48 -14.42 -16.78
CA ARG A 35 10.16 -13.94 -16.32
C ARG A 35 9.68 -14.87 -15.18
N PRO A 36 8.45 -14.72 -14.65
CA PRO A 36 8.02 -14.21 -13.34
C PRO A 36 8.18 -15.18 -12.14
N ARG A 37 9.21 -16.03 -12.14
CA ARG A 37 9.43 -17.03 -11.07
C ARG A 37 9.61 -16.42 -9.67
N SER A 38 9.91 -15.12 -9.58
CA SER A 38 10.06 -14.41 -8.30
C SER A 38 8.72 -14.01 -7.68
N ALA A 39 7.81 -13.37 -8.41
CA ALA A 39 6.52 -12.93 -7.86
C ALA A 39 5.65 -14.12 -7.41
N ALA A 40 5.66 -15.21 -8.17
CA ALA A 40 4.95 -16.44 -7.80
C ALA A 40 5.51 -17.07 -6.51
N ALA A 41 6.83 -17.03 -6.31
CA ALA A 41 7.44 -17.50 -5.07
C ALA A 41 7.08 -16.61 -3.88
N ASP A 42 6.94 -15.30 -4.08
CA ASP A 42 6.56 -14.37 -3.01
C ASP A 42 5.14 -14.62 -2.54
N ALA A 43 4.22 -14.74 -3.50
CA ALA A 43 2.84 -15.13 -3.23
C ALA A 43 2.78 -16.47 -2.49
N ALA A 44 3.49 -17.50 -2.95
CA ALA A 44 3.50 -18.81 -2.30
C ALA A 44 4.01 -18.77 -0.85
N ILE A 45 5.03 -17.95 -0.56
CA ILE A 45 5.59 -17.78 0.79
C ILE A 45 4.60 -17.05 1.70
N ILE A 46 3.96 -15.99 1.21
CA ILE A 46 2.95 -15.23 1.95
C ILE A 46 1.72 -16.11 2.23
N GLU A 47 1.22 -16.81 1.22
CA GLU A 47 0.09 -17.74 1.34
C GLU A 47 0.39 -18.87 2.33
N ALA A 48 1.61 -19.43 2.31
CA ALA A 48 2.03 -20.43 3.27
C ALA A 48 2.01 -19.89 4.72
N ALA A 49 2.49 -18.67 4.94
CA ALA A 49 2.42 -18.05 6.26
C ALA A 49 0.97 -17.82 6.69
N LEU A 50 0.10 -17.35 5.79
CA LEU A 50 -1.33 -17.18 6.06
C LEU A 50 -2.04 -18.49 6.42
N ARG A 51 -1.81 -19.57 5.66
CA ARG A 51 -2.36 -20.90 5.96
C ARG A 51 -1.96 -21.38 7.35
N LEU A 52 -0.70 -21.24 7.71
CA LEU A 52 -0.20 -21.64 9.03
C LEU A 52 -0.87 -20.86 10.17
N LEU A 53 -1.14 -19.57 9.96
CA LEU A 53 -1.87 -18.73 10.92
C LEU A 53 -3.35 -19.13 11.01
N GLU A 54 -3.98 -19.46 9.88
CA GLU A 54 -5.37 -19.97 9.82
C GLU A 54 -5.52 -21.31 10.54
N GLU A 55 -4.51 -22.18 10.45
CA GLU A 55 -4.42 -23.45 11.19
C GLU A 55 -4.18 -23.27 12.70
N GLY A 56 -4.02 -22.03 13.17
CA GLY A 56 -3.88 -21.69 14.59
C GLY A 56 -2.44 -21.55 15.08
N THR A 57 -1.45 -21.52 14.19
CA THR A 57 -0.07 -21.18 14.57
C THR A 57 -0.02 -19.71 15.02
N THR A 58 0.67 -19.43 16.12
CA THR A 58 0.90 -18.05 16.57
C THR A 58 2.00 -17.38 15.74
N VAL A 59 1.99 -16.04 15.66
CA VAL A 59 3.04 -15.21 15.05
C VAL A 59 4.42 -15.54 15.64
N ASP A 60 4.48 -15.82 16.94
CA ASP A 60 5.71 -16.23 17.61
C ASP A 60 6.11 -17.67 17.24
N GLY A 61 5.14 -18.57 17.09
CA GLY A 61 5.34 -19.96 16.69
C GLY A 61 5.66 -20.17 15.19
N LEU A 62 5.52 -19.12 14.37
CA LEU A 62 5.99 -19.14 12.99
C LEU A 62 7.52 -19.12 12.92
N SER A 63 8.07 -19.92 12.01
CA SER A 63 9.49 -19.92 11.66
C SER A 63 9.66 -19.86 10.14
N ILE A 64 10.74 -19.24 9.68
CA ILE A 64 11.06 -19.16 8.24
C ILE A 64 11.20 -20.56 7.65
N GLU A 65 11.75 -21.51 8.40
CA GLU A 65 11.90 -22.90 7.98
C GLU A 65 10.55 -23.58 7.73
N ARG A 66 9.60 -23.41 8.65
CA ARG A 66 8.25 -23.98 8.51
C ARG A 66 7.52 -23.36 7.33
N ILE A 67 7.61 -22.04 7.17
CA ILE A 67 7.00 -21.32 6.04
C ILE A 67 7.64 -21.74 4.71
N ALA A 68 8.96 -21.83 4.64
CA ALA A 68 9.67 -22.24 3.43
C ALA A 68 9.26 -23.66 2.98
N ARG A 69 9.16 -24.58 3.95
CA ARG A 69 8.70 -25.96 3.72
C ARG A 69 7.27 -25.98 3.19
N GLU A 70 6.37 -25.23 3.83
CA GLU A 70 4.96 -25.14 3.44
C GLU A 70 4.76 -24.49 2.06
N ALA A 71 5.61 -23.51 1.72
CA ALA A 71 5.62 -22.86 0.41
C ALA A 71 6.33 -23.67 -0.70
N GLY A 72 6.97 -24.79 -0.36
CA GLY A 72 7.74 -25.59 -1.32
C GLY A 72 9.00 -24.88 -1.85
N VAL A 73 9.59 -23.95 -1.08
CA VAL A 73 10.79 -23.19 -1.46
C VAL A 73 11.97 -23.45 -0.53
N GLY A 74 13.19 -23.23 -1.01
CA GLY A 74 14.37 -23.31 -0.17
C GLY A 74 14.49 -22.13 0.81
N LYS A 75 15.05 -22.38 2.01
CA LYS A 75 15.31 -21.35 3.05
C LYS A 75 16.03 -20.11 2.49
N ALA A 76 17.06 -20.31 1.67
CA ALA A 76 17.82 -19.23 1.03
C ALA A 76 16.96 -18.32 0.14
N THR A 77 15.87 -18.84 -0.45
CA THR A 77 14.92 -18.04 -1.24
C THR A 77 14.16 -17.05 -0.38
N VAL A 78 13.80 -17.42 0.85
CA VAL A 78 13.12 -16.53 1.80
C VAL A 78 14.09 -15.46 2.30
N TYR A 79 15.27 -15.84 2.80
CA TYR A 79 16.24 -14.88 3.37
C TYR A 79 16.77 -13.85 2.37
N ARG A 80 16.85 -14.20 1.08
CA ARG A 80 17.25 -13.25 0.03
C ARG A 80 16.29 -12.07 -0.09
N ARG A 81 15.04 -12.23 0.35
CA ARG A 81 13.96 -11.24 0.19
C ARG A 81 13.57 -10.59 1.50
N TRP A 82 13.51 -11.40 2.54
CA TRP A 82 13.19 -10.96 3.89
C TRP A 82 14.33 -11.35 4.81
N PRO A 83 15.11 -10.37 5.32
CA PRO A 83 16.28 -10.65 6.15
C PRO A 83 15.92 -11.32 7.50
N GLY A 84 14.64 -11.33 7.88
CA GLY A 84 14.14 -11.92 9.11
C GLY A 84 12.65 -12.21 9.06
N LYS A 85 12.14 -12.83 10.14
CA LYS A 85 10.72 -13.20 10.26
C LYS A 85 9.84 -11.96 10.26
N GLU A 86 10.29 -10.89 10.91
CA GLU A 86 9.58 -9.64 11.10
C GLU A 86 9.33 -8.95 9.76
N ALA A 87 10.33 -8.94 8.87
CA ALA A 87 10.20 -8.40 7.51
C ALA A 87 9.21 -9.21 6.67
N LEU A 88 9.20 -10.54 6.80
CA LEU A 88 8.21 -11.39 6.14
C LEU A 88 6.81 -11.16 6.72
N MET A 89 6.68 -11.07 8.05
CA MET A 89 5.41 -10.83 8.71
C MET A 89 4.83 -9.47 8.34
N LEU A 90 5.65 -8.44 8.10
CA LEU A 90 5.19 -7.16 7.57
C LEU A 90 4.55 -7.31 6.18
N GLU A 91 5.13 -8.12 5.29
CA GLU A 91 4.51 -8.40 3.97
C GLU A 91 3.25 -9.24 4.08
N VAL A 92 3.20 -10.20 5.00
CA VAL A 92 1.98 -10.95 5.31
C VAL A 92 0.89 -9.99 5.79
N LEU A 93 1.20 -9.09 6.72
CA LEU A 93 0.26 -8.05 7.18
C LEU A 93 -0.18 -7.15 6.03
N ARG A 94 0.74 -6.67 5.18
CA ARG A 94 0.43 -5.86 4.00
C ARG A 94 -0.50 -6.59 3.03
N SER A 95 -0.32 -7.90 2.83
CA SER A 95 -1.20 -8.71 1.96
C SER A 95 -2.63 -8.85 2.49
N LEU A 96 -2.82 -8.70 3.80
CA LEU A 96 -4.12 -8.69 4.47
C LEU A 96 -4.77 -7.30 4.46
N GLU A 97 -4.03 -6.27 4.07
CA GLU A 97 -4.52 -4.92 3.98
C GLU A 97 -4.89 -4.55 2.55
N GLU A 98 -6.09 -3.99 2.39
CA GLU A 98 -6.44 -3.30 1.15
C GLU A 98 -5.57 -2.02 1.02
N PRO A 99 -5.14 -1.65 -0.20
CA PRO A 99 -4.53 -0.34 -0.43
C PRO A 99 -5.42 0.78 0.10
N GLY A 100 -4.79 1.83 0.66
CA GLY A 100 -5.54 3.02 1.06
C GLY A 100 -6.21 3.69 -0.14
N PRO A 101 -7.31 4.43 0.07
CA PRO A 101 -7.94 5.17 -1.01
C PRO A 101 -7.00 6.27 -1.49
N GLU A 102 -7.09 6.61 -2.77
CA GLU A 102 -6.52 7.85 -3.32
C GLU A 102 -7.60 8.93 -3.29
N PRO A 103 -7.51 9.93 -2.39
CA PRO A 103 -8.51 10.97 -2.30
C PRO A 103 -8.53 11.85 -3.55
N ALA A 104 -9.72 12.23 -4.02
CA ALA A 104 -9.90 12.97 -5.27
C ALA A 104 -9.24 14.34 -5.27
N GLY A 105 -9.02 14.95 -4.10
CA GLY A 105 -8.35 16.24 -3.99
C GLY A 105 -9.27 17.44 -4.26
N VAL A 106 -10.57 17.23 -4.42
CA VAL A 106 -11.54 18.30 -4.75
C VAL A 106 -12.03 19.02 -3.50
N SER A 107 -12.17 18.30 -2.38
CA SER A 107 -12.72 18.80 -1.12
C SER A 107 -12.00 18.10 0.03
N ALA A 108 -11.40 18.86 0.95
CA ALA A 108 -10.74 18.31 2.12
C ALA A 108 -11.73 17.53 2.99
N ARG A 109 -12.96 18.02 3.14
CA ARG A 109 -14.03 17.31 3.85
C ARG A 109 -14.24 15.91 3.26
N ASP A 110 -14.49 15.83 1.94
CA ASP A 110 -14.85 14.56 1.30
C ASP A 110 -13.66 13.60 1.18
N ASP A 111 -12.46 14.15 1.03
CA ASP A 111 -11.21 13.38 1.09
C ASP A 111 -11.01 12.75 2.49
N ILE A 112 -11.23 13.51 3.57
CA ILE A 112 -11.14 12.99 4.95
C ILE A 112 -12.23 11.94 5.19
N VAL A 113 -13.46 12.18 4.74
CA VAL A 113 -14.55 11.18 4.81
C VAL A 113 -14.14 9.89 4.09
N THR A 114 -13.54 9.99 2.91
CA THR A 114 -13.07 8.82 2.15
C THR A 114 -12.04 8.00 2.94
N ILE A 115 -11.08 8.68 3.59
CA ILE A 115 -10.07 8.03 4.44
C ILE A 115 -10.74 7.36 5.65
N LEU A 116 -11.64 8.06 6.34
CA LEU A 116 -12.33 7.51 7.52
C LEU A 116 -13.27 6.35 7.16
N GLU A 117 -13.92 6.40 6.00
CA GLU A 117 -14.77 5.32 5.53
C GLU A 117 -13.95 4.07 5.19
N PHE A 118 -12.77 4.25 4.59
CA PHE A 118 -11.82 3.16 4.45
C PHE A 118 -11.41 2.57 5.81
N MET A 119 -11.12 3.40 6.82
CA MET A 119 -10.84 2.92 8.17
C MET A 119 -12.02 2.14 8.77
N ARG A 120 -13.26 2.60 8.54
CA ARG A 120 -14.49 1.94 8.99
C ARG A 120 -14.62 0.54 8.38
N ARG A 121 -14.48 0.43 7.06
CA ARG A 121 -14.53 -0.86 6.34
C ARG A 121 -13.46 -1.83 6.83
N ARG A 122 -12.22 -1.34 7.02
CA ARG A 122 -11.15 -2.18 7.58
C ARG A 122 -11.43 -2.63 9.00
N GLY A 123 -11.98 -1.75 9.85
CA GLY A 123 -12.43 -2.11 11.19
C GLY A 123 -13.46 -3.24 11.17
N LEU A 124 -14.43 -3.18 10.25
CA LEU A 124 -15.42 -4.25 10.06
C LEU A 124 -14.81 -5.55 9.54
N ALA A 125 -13.92 -5.49 8.55
CA ALA A 125 -13.22 -6.67 8.04
C ALA A 125 -12.41 -7.37 9.15
N LYS A 126 -11.69 -6.60 9.97
CA LYS A 126 -11.01 -7.11 11.16
C LYS A 126 -12.00 -7.80 12.09
N ARG A 127 -13.12 -7.15 12.44
CA ARG A 127 -14.13 -7.73 13.34
C ARG A 127 -14.78 -8.99 12.79
N ASN A 128 -14.90 -9.14 11.48
CA ASN A 128 -15.53 -10.30 10.85
C ASN A 128 -14.56 -11.47 10.59
N SER A 129 -13.24 -11.26 10.72
CA SER A 129 -12.23 -12.29 10.47
C SER A 129 -11.47 -12.68 11.75
N ALA A 130 -11.65 -13.92 12.18
CA ALA A 130 -10.94 -14.47 13.34
C ALA A 130 -9.41 -14.44 13.16
N LEU A 131 -8.94 -14.71 11.94
CA LEU A 131 -7.54 -14.60 11.56
C LEU A 131 -7.03 -13.17 11.76
N LEU A 132 -7.69 -12.17 11.18
CA LEU A 132 -7.27 -10.76 11.28
C LEU A 132 -7.26 -10.28 12.74
N ARG A 133 -8.28 -10.63 13.54
CA ARG A 133 -8.29 -10.29 14.97
C ARG A 133 -7.10 -10.92 15.70
N SER A 134 -6.84 -12.21 15.46
CA SER A 134 -5.76 -12.95 16.11
C SER A 134 -4.39 -12.37 15.75
N VAL A 135 -4.13 -12.14 14.47
CA VAL A 135 -2.87 -11.59 13.97
C VAL A 135 -2.61 -10.19 14.54
N VAL A 136 -3.62 -9.30 14.53
CA VAL A 136 -3.47 -7.94 15.09
C VAL A 136 -3.20 -7.99 16.60
N THR A 137 -3.89 -8.86 17.33
CA THR A 137 -3.67 -9.03 18.78
C THR A 137 -2.25 -9.49 19.09
N GLN A 138 -1.76 -10.48 18.35
CA GLN A 138 -0.41 -11.01 18.53
C GLN A 138 0.66 -10.01 18.09
N MET A 139 0.40 -9.21 17.05
CA MET A 139 1.28 -8.12 16.63
C MET A 139 1.48 -7.08 17.74
N HIS A 140 0.42 -6.68 18.45
CA HIS A 140 0.55 -5.74 19.57
C HIS A 140 1.42 -6.29 20.72
N ALA A 141 1.48 -7.61 20.90
CA ALA A 141 2.34 -8.24 21.89
C ALA A 141 3.82 -8.29 21.47
N ASN A 142 4.11 -8.21 20.17
CA ASN A 142 5.46 -8.22 19.61
C ASN A 142 5.94 -6.80 19.28
N ARG A 143 6.80 -6.24 20.14
CA ARG A 143 7.28 -4.84 20.01
C ARG A 143 8.01 -4.55 18.69
N GLU A 144 8.79 -5.49 18.18
CA GLU A 144 9.57 -5.28 16.95
C GLU A 144 8.66 -5.26 15.72
N LEU A 145 7.72 -6.21 15.65
CA LEU A 145 6.73 -6.26 14.57
C LEU A 145 5.79 -5.04 14.62
N TRP A 146 5.38 -4.62 15.83
CA TRP A 146 4.57 -3.42 16.00
C TRP A 146 5.31 -2.16 15.52
N ARG A 147 6.58 -1.98 15.87
CA ARG A 147 7.40 -0.86 15.37
C ARG A 147 7.51 -0.87 13.85
N ALA A 148 7.81 -2.03 13.27
CA ALA A 148 7.88 -2.17 11.82
C ALA A 148 6.54 -1.80 11.16
N TYR A 149 5.42 -2.23 11.73
CA TYR A 149 4.08 -1.87 11.28
C TYR A 149 3.79 -0.37 11.41
N GLU A 150 4.17 0.26 12.53
CA GLU A 150 4.04 1.71 12.72
C GLU A 150 4.80 2.49 11.65
N GLU A 151 6.09 2.17 11.45
CA GLU A 151 6.98 2.87 10.52
C GLU A 151 6.59 2.69 9.06
N ASN A 152 6.03 1.54 8.70
CA ASN A 152 5.82 1.17 7.30
C ASN A 152 4.37 1.27 6.82
N VAL A 153 3.41 1.21 7.74
CA VAL A 153 1.98 1.10 7.40
C VAL A 153 1.20 2.25 8.03
N ILE A 154 1.35 2.48 9.33
CA ILE A 154 0.63 3.57 10.01
C ILE A 154 1.18 4.92 9.55
N ALA A 155 2.50 5.07 9.42
CA ALA A 155 3.13 6.30 8.95
C ALA A 155 2.64 6.72 7.57
N ALA A 156 2.51 5.78 6.62
CA ALA A 156 2.00 6.08 5.27
C ALA A 156 0.55 6.59 5.29
N ARG A 157 -0.30 6.02 6.14
CA ARG A 157 -1.70 6.47 6.32
C ARG A 157 -1.78 7.84 6.96
N ARG A 158 -0.95 8.09 7.98
CA ARG A 158 -0.85 9.40 8.62
C ARG A 158 -0.39 10.46 7.62
N ALA A 159 0.61 10.16 6.81
CA ALA A 159 1.10 11.05 5.76
C ALA A 159 0.01 11.38 4.73
N ALA A 160 -0.79 10.39 4.29
CA ALA A 160 -1.90 10.62 3.38
C ALA A 160 -2.97 11.56 3.96
N LEU A 161 -3.33 11.38 5.24
CA LEU A 161 -4.26 12.29 5.92
C LEU A 161 -3.66 13.70 6.06
N HIS A 162 -2.41 13.83 6.48
CA HIS A 162 -1.75 15.14 6.60
C HIS A 162 -1.66 15.88 5.28
N GLU A 163 -1.45 15.18 4.18
CA GLU A 163 -1.45 15.79 2.86
C GLU A 163 -2.83 16.36 2.50
N VAL A 164 -3.91 15.64 2.82
CA VAL A 164 -5.29 16.16 2.66
C VAL A 164 -5.51 17.40 3.54
N LEU A 165 -5.09 17.37 4.81
CA LEU A 165 -5.23 18.51 5.71
C LEU A 165 -4.45 19.74 5.23
N ARG A 166 -3.20 19.53 4.79
CA ARG A 166 -2.34 20.57 4.23
C ARG A 166 -2.99 21.24 3.01
N ARG A 167 -3.50 20.45 2.05
CA ARG A 167 -4.25 20.97 0.89
C ARG A 167 -5.52 21.71 1.30
N GLY A 168 -6.19 21.27 2.38
CA GLY A 168 -7.35 21.96 2.94
C GLY A 168 -6.99 23.34 3.48
N VAL A 169 -5.85 23.48 4.17
CA VAL A 169 -5.33 24.77 4.64
C VAL A 169 -5.00 25.69 3.47
N GLU A 170 -4.29 25.19 2.46
CA GLU A 170 -3.90 25.98 1.28
C GLU A 170 -5.09 26.54 0.49
N ARG A 171 -6.21 25.81 0.50
CA ARG A 171 -7.46 26.23 -0.15
C ARG A 171 -8.37 27.08 0.75
N GLY A 172 -7.99 27.29 2.02
CA GLY A 172 -8.81 28.00 2.99
C GLY A 172 -10.04 27.21 3.48
N GLU A 173 -10.10 25.90 3.22
CA GLU A 173 -11.14 25.01 3.72
C GLU A 173 -10.91 24.64 5.20
N ILE A 174 -9.65 24.67 5.65
CA ILE A 174 -9.23 24.45 7.03
C ILE A 174 -8.44 25.68 7.50
N ARG A 175 -8.71 26.15 8.72
CA ARG A 175 -7.97 27.27 9.33
C ARG A 175 -6.49 26.90 9.50
N GLY A 176 -5.57 27.84 9.20
CA GLY A 176 -4.12 27.57 9.20
C GLY A 176 -3.42 27.65 10.56
N ASP A 177 -4.15 27.97 11.63
CA ASP A 177 -3.64 28.16 13.00
C ASP A 177 -3.88 26.93 13.90
N VAL A 178 -4.25 25.78 13.32
CA VAL A 178 -4.41 24.50 14.03
C VAL A 178 -3.21 23.59 13.80
N ASP A 179 -2.87 22.84 14.84
CA ASP A 179 -1.92 21.74 14.74
C ASP A 179 -2.52 20.60 13.90
N LEU A 180 -1.90 20.31 12.75
CA LEU A 180 -2.38 19.29 11.82
C LEU A 180 -2.23 17.86 12.37
N GLU A 181 -1.24 17.62 13.24
CA GLU A 181 -1.08 16.30 13.89
C GLU A 181 -2.26 16.05 14.83
N LEU A 182 -2.54 17.01 15.72
CA LEU A 182 -3.69 16.95 16.62
C LEU A 182 -5.01 16.85 15.83
N LEU A 183 -5.15 17.63 14.75
CA LEU A 183 -6.35 17.59 13.93
C LEU A 183 -6.55 16.21 13.28
N GLY A 184 -5.47 15.58 12.79
CA GLY A 184 -5.49 14.20 12.30
C GLY A 184 -5.93 13.20 13.36
N GLU A 185 -5.45 13.35 14.60
CA GLU A 185 -5.88 12.54 15.75
C GLU A 185 -7.36 12.76 16.10
N LEU A 186 -7.86 13.98 16.02
CA LEU A 186 -9.28 14.28 16.26
C LEU A 186 -10.19 13.63 15.22
N PHE A 187 -9.80 13.60 13.95
CA PHE A 187 -10.56 12.91 12.91
C PHE A 187 -10.52 11.39 13.06
N THR A 188 -9.35 10.82 13.35
CA THR A 188 -9.16 9.35 13.34
C THR A 188 -9.49 8.68 14.68
N GLY A 189 -9.32 9.41 15.79
CA GLY A 189 -9.46 8.92 17.16
C GLY A 189 -10.80 8.25 17.47
N PRO A 190 -11.96 8.84 17.11
CA PRO A 190 -13.26 8.21 17.35
C PRO A 190 -13.44 6.89 16.60
N MET A 191 -12.80 6.74 15.43
CA MET A 191 -12.84 5.50 14.63
C MET A 191 -11.92 4.44 15.26
N LEU A 192 -10.68 4.81 15.58
CA LEU A 192 -9.71 3.92 16.23
C LEU A 192 -10.20 3.44 17.60
N THR A 193 -10.76 4.34 18.39
CA THR A 193 -11.33 4.01 19.71
C THR A 193 -12.43 2.95 19.61
N ARG A 194 -13.34 3.07 18.63
CA ARG A 194 -14.34 2.03 18.38
C ARG A 194 -13.73 0.74 17.84
N ALA A 195 -12.72 0.83 16.98
CA ALA A 195 -12.10 -0.33 16.36
C ALA A 195 -11.20 -1.15 17.32
N ILE A 196 -10.70 -0.55 18.41
CA ILE A 196 -9.72 -1.16 19.32
C ILE A 196 -10.27 -1.31 20.74
N LEU A 197 -10.81 -0.23 21.32
CA LEU A 197 -11.20 -0.19 22.74
C LEU A 197 -12.66 -0.53 22.97
N HIS A 198 -13.52 -0.27 21.97
CA HIS A 198 -14.95 -0.49 22.07
C HIS A 198 -15.45 -1.33 20.89
N GLU A 199 -14.83 -2.51 20.69
CA GLU A 199 -15.15 -3.42 19.58
C GLU A 199 -16.63 -3.84 19.57
N TRP A 200 -17.32 -3.78 20.72
CA TRP A 200 -18.76 -3.99 20.85
C TRP A 200 -19.63 -2.87 20.28
N ARG A 201 -19.10 -1.66 20.08
CA ARG A 201 -19.86 -0.54 19.49
C ARG A 201 -19.89 -0.69 17.98
N GLU A 202 -21.05 -0.44 17.39
CA GLU A 202 -21.23 -0.47 15.94
C GLU A 202 -20.34 0.54 15.20
N LEU A 203 -20.06 0.21 13.94
CA LEU A 203 -19.43 1.06 12.95
C LEU A 203 -20.44 1.34 11.82
N PRO A 204 -21.54 2.07 12.11
CA PRO A 204 -22.61 2.28 11.15
C PRO A 204 -22.16 3.14 9.97
N GLU A 205 -22.87 3.04 8.87
CA GLU A 205 -22.76 3.98 7.76
C GLU A 205 -23.02 5.43 8.24
N GLY A 206 -22.46 6.39 7.51
CA GLY A 206 -22.55 7.81 7.89
C GLY A 206 -21.64 8.19 9.08
N LEU A 207 -20.91 7.25 9.68
CA LEU A 207 -20.07 7.56 10.84
C LEU A 207 -18.87 8.45 10.48
N ALA A 208 -18.29 8.25 9.29
CA ALA A 208 -17.16 9.05 8.81
C ALA A 208 -17.59 10.52 8.68
N GLU A 209 -18.70 10.76 7.98
CA GLU A 209 -19.31 12.07 7.76
C GLU A 209 -19.60 12.76 9.09
N ARG A 210 -20.28 12.09 10.02
CA ARG A 210 -20.58 12.67 11.33
C ARG A 210 -19.33 13.08 12.10
N ILE A 211 -18.26 12.27 12.05
CA ILE A 211 -17.00 12.63 12.71
C ILE A 211 -16.40 13.87 12.06
N VAL A 212 -16.30 13.87 10.72
CA VAL A 212 -15.72 14.99 9.97
C VAL A 212 -16.50 16.28 10.21
N ASP A 213 -17.82 16.25 10.06
CA ASP A 213 -18.69 17.41 10.25
C ASP A 213 -18.60 17.95 11.67
N THR A 214 -18.60 17.07 12.68
CA THR A 214 -18.49 17.50 14.08
C THR A 214 -17.16 18.22 14.35
N VAL A 215 -16.06 17.73 13.78
CA VAL A 215 -14.74 18.35 13.96
C VAL A 215 -14.63 19.66 13.20
N LEU A 216 -15.12 19.72 11.96
CA LEU A 216 -15.08 20.94 11.13
C LEU A 216 -16.02 22.04 11.66
N GLU A 217 -17.20 21.69 12.13
CA GLU A 217 -18.17 22.65 12.67
C GLU A 217 -17.84 23.10 14.10
N GLY A 218 -17.08 22.28 14.84
CA GLY A 218 -16.84 22.45 16.26
C GLY A 218 -18.08 22.14 17.11
N VAL A 219 -17.86 21.98 18.43
CA VAL A 219 -18.92 21.56 19.38
C VAL A 219 -19.41 22.69 20.29
N ALA A 220 -18.87 23.90 20.15
CA ALA A 220 -19.34 25.04 20.90
C ALA A 220 -20.76 25.42 20.41
N PRO A 221 -21.67 25.84 21.31
CA PRO A 221 -22.95 26.39 20.89
C PRO A 221 -22.71 27.56 19.93
N ARG A 222 -23.30 27.50 18.73
CA ARG A 222 -23.37 28.67 17.86
C ARG A 222 -24.11 29.74 18.65
N GLY A 223 -23.42 30.82 19.03
CA GLY A 223 -23.96 31.83 19.94
C GLY A 223 -25.35 32.25 19.48
N ARG A 224 -26.31 32.34 20.41
CA ARG A 224 -27.54 33.10 20.14
C ARG A 224 -27.08 34.46 19.64
N GLY A 225 -27.45 34.81 18.41
CA GLY A 225 -27.08 36.09 17.80
C GLY A 225 -27.29 37.21 18.82
N ALA A 226 -26.33 38.13 18.88
CA ALA A 226 -26.45 39.35 19.65
C ALA A 226 -27.84 39.94 19.42
N SER A 227 -28.62 40.06 20.49
CA SER A 227 -29.85 40.84 20.47
C SER A 227 -29.45 42.26 20.07
N PRO A 228 -30.01 42.85 19.00
CA PRO A 228 -29.77 44.26 18.65
C PRO A 228 -30.43 45.24 19.64
N TYR A 229 -30.98 44.75 20.75
CA TYR A 229 -31.51 45.54 21.85
C TYR A 229 -30.76 45.17 23.15
N GLY A 230 -29.69 45.91 23.43
CA GLY A 230 -28.90 45.85 24.66
C GLY A 230 -28.21 47.19 24.86
#